data_AF-A0A7S1DK79-F1
#
_entry.id   AF-A0A7S1DK79-F1
#
_cell.length_a   1.000
_cell.length_b   1.000
_cell.length_c   1.000
_cell.angle_alpha   90.00
_cell.angle_beta   90.00
_cell.angle_gamma   90.00
#
_symmetry.space_group_name_H-M   'P 1'
#
loop_
_entity.id
_entity.type
_entity.pdbx_description
1 polymer ?
#
loop_
_entity_poly.entity_id
_entity_poly.type
_entity_poly.pdbx_seq_one_letter_code
_entity_poly.pdbx_strand_id
1 'polypeptide(L)'
;RLNPPRHHSTRASKSTPRIIHMGIFSSYGQYIPLAAVVFGAFTLLSTLKLTYDNHHLSAGLWLPFISLCGASPPERWVYMTGFCATAACIFASAVYAKRHLLSLVENEHKTLAMRSYYAALVAGAGLLGQAIIPLQGNILDVMKGRARVNWQSTVHQSSAGVLFLAGYFHCVTMNMLLGRSRALPSPLWSKRVKLFLTVTMLGPFFLAFIPHPATGAGASIDAMAWGAVGQWCCVVSLLLFFGSYHVEFSRTNASAEASVDAGKAE
;
A
#
# COMPACT_ATOMS: atom_id res chain seq x y z
N ARG A 1 40.19 55.55 22.14
CA ARG A 1 40.05 54.46 21.14
C ARG A 1 39.89 53.16 21.92
N LEU A 2 38.66 52.64 22.02
CA LEU A 2 38.33 51.42 22.76
C LEU A 2 38.12 50.29 21.75
N ASN A 3 38.88 49.20 21.88
CA ASN A 3 38.72 48.01 21.04
C ASN A 3 37.44 47.25 21.45
N PRO A 4 36.61 46.79 20.51
CA PRO A 4 35.45 45.97 20.82
C PRO A 4 35.86 44.57 21.29
N PRO A 5 35.05 43.92 22.15
CA PRO A 5 35.35 42.60 22.70
C PRO A 5 35.25 41.52 21.62
N ARG A 6 36.27 40.66 21.57
CA ARG A 6 36.29 39.46 20.73
C ARG A 6 35.33 38.42 21.31
N HIS A 7 34.22 38.17 20.64
CA HIS A 7 33.38 37.00 20.92
C HIS A 7 34.13 35.73 20.50
N HIS A 8 34.57 34.94 21.50
CA HIS A 8 35.05 33.59 21.29
C HIS A 8 33.88 32.72 20.79
N SER A 9 33.83 32.50 19.47
CA SER A 9 32.99 31.50 18.84
C SER A 9 33.47 30.12 19.27
N THR A 10 32.77 29.51 20.23
CA THR A 10 32.89 28.09 20.53
C THR A 10 32.40 27.30 19.32
N ARG A 11 33.34 26.86 18.49
CA ARG A 11 33.11 26.00 17.34
C ARG A 11 32.61 24.65 17.86
N ALA A 12 31.29 24.50 17.99
CA ALA A 12 30.67 23.24 18.32
C ALA A 12 31.06 22.21 17.24
N SER A 13 31.92 21.26 17.62
CA SER A 13 32.29 20.10 16.82
C SER A 13 31.01 19.36 16.44
N LYS A 14 30.52 19.56 15.22
CA LYS A 14 29.41 18.77 14.66
C LYS A 14 29.92 17.34 14.55
N SER A 15 29.55 16.50 15.51
CA SER A 15 29.82 15.06 15.46
C SER A 15 29.19 14.53 14.19
N THR A 16 30.02 14.13 13.23
CA THR A 16 29.56 13.52 11.99
C THR A 16 28.82 12.24 12.37
N PRO A 17 27.52 12.11 12.07
CA PRO A 17 26.76 10.92 12.44
C PRO A 17 27.42 9.71 11.77
N ARG A 18 27.82 8.71 12.58
CA ARG A 18 28.35 7.43 12.09
C ARG A 18 27.31 6.79 11.18
N ILE A 19 27.63 6.69 9.90
CA ILE A 19 26.85 5.93 8.92
C ILE A 19 27.04 4.45 9.27
N ILE A 20 26.08 3.86 9.96
CA ILE A 20 26.07 2.41 10.23
C ILE A 20 25.82 1.72 8.88
N HIS A 21 26.80 0.95 8.41
CA HIS A 21 26.70 0.15 7.18
C HIS A 21 25.58 -0.89 7.29
N MET A 22 24.37 -0.54 6.84
CA MET A 22 23.28 -1.50 6.61
C MET A 22 23.43 -2.14 5.22
N GLY A 23 24.42 -3.04 5.09
CA GLY A 23 25.03 -3.48 3.82
C GLY A 23 24.17 -4.23 2.80
N ILE A 24 22.90 -4.54 3.07
CA ILE A 24 21.99 -5.19 2.08
C ILE A 24 20.67 -4.43 1.94
N PHE A 25 20.06 -4.07 3.07
CA PHE A 25 18.80 -3.34 3.07
C PHE A 25 18.92 -1.95 2.42
N SER A 26 20.06 -1.29 2.56
CA SER A 26 20.33 0.00 1.90
C SER A 26 20.33 -0.13 0.38
N SER A 27 21.00 -1.17 -0.15
CA SER A 27 21.24 -1.34 -1.59
C SER A 27 20.01 -1.84 -2.35
N TYR A 28 19.21 -2.73 -1.74
CA TYR A 28 18.09 -3.36 -2.42
C TYR A 28 16.71 -2.90 -1.94
N GLY A 29 16.65 -2.14 -0.85
CA GLY A 29 15.39 -1.70 -0.26
C GLY A 29 14.51 -0.87 -1.22
N GLN A 30 15.13 -0.20 -2.20
CA GLN A 30 14.42 0.53 -3.25
C GLN A 30 13.53 -0.34 -4.14
N TYR A 31 13.76 -1.65 -4.23
CA TYR A 31 12.99 -2.59 -5.06
C TYR A 31 11.85 -3.29 -4.29
N ILE A 32 11.80 -3.17 -2.96
CA ILE A 32 10.77 -3.81 -2.13
C ILE A 32 9.35 -3.42 -2.57
N PRO A 33 9.04 -2.16 -2.94
CA PRO A 33 7.70 -1.82 -3.41
C PRO A 33 7.32 -2.51 -4.73
N LEU A 34 8.29 -2.75 -5.63
CA LEU A 34 8.05 -3.51 -6.86
C LEU A 34 7.76 -4.98 -6.55
N ALA A 35 8.47 -5.57 -5.59
CA ALA A 35 8.19 -6.93 -5.15
C ALA A 35 6.75 -7.06 -4.62
N ALA A 36 6.25 -6.06 -3.88
CA ALA A 36 4.85 -6.02 -3.45
C ALA A 36 3.87 -6.06 -4.65
N VAL A 37 4.15 -5.30 -5.71
CA VAL A 37 3.33 -5.32 -6.94
C VAL A 37 3.38 -6.67 -7.62
N VAL A 38 4.58 -7.27 -7.76
CA VAL A 38 4.74 -8.56 -8.42
C VAL A 38 3.97 -9.65 -7.66
N PHE A 39 4.13 -9.74 -6.33
CA PHE A 39 3.39 -10.71 -5.53
C PHE A 39 1.87 -10.45 -5.59
N GLY A 40 1.45 -9.19 -5.44
CA GLY A 40 0.03 -8.83 -5.49
C GLY A 40 -0.61 -9.16 -6.85
N ALA A 41 0.02 -8.77 -7.94
CA ALA A 41 -0.46 -9.03 -9.30
C ALA A 41 -0.48 -10.53 -9.62
N PHE A 42 0.60 -11.26 -9.27
CA PHE A 42 0.65 -12.71 -9.43
C PHE A 42 -0.48 -13.38 -8.65
N THR A 43 -0.72 -12.98 -7.41
CA THR A 43 -1.80 -13.50 -6.57
C THR A 43 -3.14 -13.29 -7.25
N LEU A 44 -3.47 -12.03 -7.58
CA LEU A 44 -4.73 -11.65 -8.19
C LEU A 44 -5.03 -12.44 -9.47
N LEU A 45 -4.08 -12.46 -10.41
CA LEU A 45 -4.26 -13.10 -11.71
C LEU A 45 -4.34 -14.62 -11.57
N SER A 46 -3.50 -15.22 -10.72
CA SER A 46 -3.49 -16.67 -10.51
C SER A 46 -4.76 -17.15 -9.82
N THR A 47 -5.21 -16.44 -8.78
CA THR A 47 -6.45 -16.79 -8.09
C THR A 47 -7.65 -16.65 -9.01
N LEU A 48 -7.72 -15.57 -9.79
CA LEU A 48 -8.80 -15.36 -10.77
C LEU A 48 -8.84 -16.50 -11.80
N LYS A 49 -7.68 -16.84 -12.38
CA LYS A 49 -7.57 -17.94 -13.33
C LYS A 49 -8.04 -19.27 -12.72
N LEU A 50 -7.56 -19.61 -11.53
CA LEU A 50 -7.94 -20.85 -10.86
C LEU A 50 -9.43 -20.89 -10.53
N THR A 51 -10.03 -19.77 -10.14
CA THR A 51 -11.48 -19.70 -9.89
C THR A 51 -12.31 -20.00 -11.14
N TYR A 52 -11.90 -19.51 -12.33
CA TYR A 52 -12.55 -19.89 -13.59
C TYR A 52 -12.30 -21.34 -13.97
N ASP A 53 -11.05 -21.79 -13.92
CA ASP A 53 -10.65 -23.14 -14.33
C ASP A 53 -11.35 -24.23 -13.50
N ASN A 54 -11.66 -23.95 -12.22
CA ASN A 54 -12.35 -24.88 -11.32
C ASN A 54 -13.88 -24.66 -11.25
N HIS A 55 -14.44 -23.78 -12.08
CA HIS A 55 -15.88 -23.48 -12.11
C HIS A 55 -16.48 -23.06 -10.75
N HIS A 56 -15.72 -22.35 -9.92
CA HIS A 56 -16.16 -21.90 -8.60
C HIS A 56 -17.07 -20.65 -8.62
N LEU A 57 -17.43 -20.16 -9.82
CA LEU A 57 -18.33 -19.01 -9.99
C LEU A 57 -19.77 -19.44 -10.18
N SER A 58 -20.69 -18.69 -9.57
CA SER A 58 -22.12 -18.81 -9.88
C SER A 58 -22.41 -18.36 -11.32
N ALA A 59 -23.32 -19.06 -12.00
CA ALA A 59 -23.79 -18.71 -13.34
C ALA A 59 -24.21 -17.23 -13.41
N GLY A 60 -23.77 -16.53 -14.46
CA GLY A 60 -24.02 -15.10 -14.68
C GLY A 60 -23.02 -14.15 -14.02
N LEU A 61 -22.26 -14.58 -13.01
CA LEU A 61 -21.24 -13.73 -12.39
C LEU A 61 -19.98 -13.73 -13.27
N TRP A 62 -19.85 -12.71 -14.11
CA TRP A 62 -18.75 -12.62 -15.08
C TRP A 62 -17.44 -12.10 -14.48
N LEU A 63 -17.47 -11.42 -13.32
CA LEU A 63 -16.28 -11.03 -12.57
C LEU A 63 -16.51 -11.24 -11.06
N PRO A 64 -15.73 -12.13 -10.41
CA PRO A 64 -15.79 -12.29 -8.96
C PRO A 64 -15.13 -11.14 -8.20
N PHE A 65 -15.62 -10.91 -6.98
CA PHE A 65 -14.87 -10.16 -5.97
C PHE A 65 -13.49 -10.81 -5.74
N ILE A 66 -12.48 -10.00 -5.42
CA ILE A 66 -11.11 -10.50 -5.18
C ILE A 66 -11.12 -11.57 -4.09
N SER A 67 -11.83 -11.33 -2.99
CA SER A 67 -11.92 -12.26 -1.87
C SER A 67 -12.65 -13.57 -2.21
N LEU A 68 -13.58 -13.54 -3.18
CA LEU A 68 -14.22 -14.75 -3.70
C LEU A 68 -13.21 -15.63 -4.46
N CYS A 69 -12.22 -15.02 -5.12
CA CYS A 69 -11.13 -15.75 -5.78
C CYS A 69 -10.19 -16.46 -4.80
N GLY A 70 -10.32 -16.24 -3.49
CA GLY A 70 -9.57 -16.96 -2.45
C GLY A 70 -10.45 -17.86 -1.58
N ALA A 71 -11.74 -18.02 -1.93
CA ALA A 71 -12.71 -18.66 -1.04
C ALA A 71 -12.59 -20.19 -1.02
N SER A 72 -12.13 -20.84 -2.10
CA SER A 72 -12.06 -22.30 -2.21
C SER A 72 -10.64 -22.80 -2.52
N PRO A 73 -10.27 -24.05 -2.19
CA PRO A 73 -9.03 -24.65 -2.66
C PRO A 73 -9.12 -25.03 -4.16
N PRO A 74 -8.02 -24.96 -4.93
CA PRO A 74 -6.65 -24.65 -4.50
C PRO A 74 -6.31 -23.16 -4.41
N GLU A 75 -7.12 -22.27 -4.98
CA GLU A 75 -6.83 -20.83 -5.08
C GLU A 75 -6.69 -20.12 -3.73
N ARG A 76 -7.36 -20.62 -2.68
CA ARG A 76 -7.20 -20.17 -1.30
C ARG A 76 -5.73 -20.17 -0.87
N TRP A 77 -4.95 -21.20 -1.22
CA TRP A 77 -3.55 -21.26 -0.79
C TRP A 77 -2.71 -20.19 -1.46
N VAL A 78 -2.92 -19.98 -2.76
CA VAL A 78 -2.27 -18.91 -3.53
C VAL A 78 -2.63 -17.53 -2.97
N TYR A 79 -3.92 -17.32 -2.66
CA TYR A 79 -4.43 -16.11 -2.03
C TYR A 79 -3.72 -15.81 -0.71
N MET A 80 -3.70 -16.79 0.20
CA MET A 80 -3.10 -16.66 1.53
C MET A 80 -1.60 -16.35 1.43
N THR A 81 -0.83 -17.17 0.70
CA THR A 81 0.62 -17.00 0.63
C THR A 81 1.01 -15.71 -0.09
N GLY A 82 0.33 -15.41 -1.19
CA GLY A 82 0.61 -14.27 -2.03
C GLY A 82 0.29 -12.92 -1.37
N PHE A 83 -0.86 -12.80 -0.70
CA PHE A 83 -1.19 -11.58 0.03
C PHE A 83 -0.42 -11.43 1.34
N CYS A 84 -0.03 -12.51 2.02
CA CYS A 84 0.91 -12.44 3.14
C CYS A 84 2.28 -11.92 2.69
N ALA A 85 2.81 -12.41 1.55
CA ALA A 85 4.06 -11.90 0.98
C ALA A 85 3.94 -10.42 0.59
N THR A 86 2.82 -10.04 -0.04
CA THR A 86 2.52 -8.64 -0.39
C THR A 86 2.49 -7.75 0.86
N ALA A 87 1.84 -8.19 1.95
CA ALA A 87 1.80 -7.46 3.22
C ALA A 87 3.19 -7.29 3.83
N ALA A 88 4.02 -8.35 3.82
CA ALA A 88 5.41 -8.28 4.26
C ALA A 88 6.22 -7.24 3.48
N CYS A 89 6.06 -7.19 2.15
CA CYS A 89 6.69 -6.17 1.31
C CYS A 89 6.18 -4.76 1.62
N ILE A 90 4.88 -4.58 1.91
CA ILE A 90 4.33 -3.28 2.33
C ILE A 90 4.96 -2.84 3.66
N PHE A 91 5.04 -3.72 4.66
CA PHE A 91 5.70 -3.41 5.94
C PHE A 91 7.16 -3.00 5.75
N ALA A 92 7.91 -3.81 4.99
CA ALA A 92 9.31 -3.53 4.71
C ALA A 92 9.49 -2.22 3.93
N SER A 93 8.60 -1.92 2.97
CA SER A 93 8.58 -0.66 2.23
C SER A 93 8.30 0.54 3.14
N ALA A 94 7.36 0.42 4.08
CA ALA A 94 7.05 1.48 5.04
C ALA A 94 8.24 1.76 5.97
N VAL A 95 8.90 0.72 6.46
CA VAL A 95 10.12 0.85 7.29
C VAL A 95 11.26 1.48 6.48
N TYR A 96 11.46 1.06 5.23
CA TYR A 96 12.45 1.65 4.34
C TYR A 96 12.15 3.13 4.06
N ALA A 97 10.90 3.46 3.71
CA ALA A 97 10.44 4.83 3.52
C ALA A 97 10.73 5.69 4.75
N LYS A 98 10.41 5.20 5.96
CA LYS A 98 10.68 5.95 7.20
C LYS A 98 12.15 6.30 7.37
N ARG A 99 13.05 5.36 7.06
CA ARG A 99 14.50 5.54 7.25
C ARG A 99 15.12 6.44 6.19
N HIS A 100 14.73 6.28 4.93
CA HIS A 100 15.43 6.90 3.80
C HIS A 100 14.68 8.08 3.19
N LEU A 101 13.36 8.01 3.07
CA LEU A 101 12.55 9.04 2.41
C LEU A 101 12.00 10.06 3.40
N LEU A 102 11.32 9.59 4.45
CA LEU A 102 10.64 10.45 5.42
C LEU A 102 11.60 11.15 6.39
N SER A 103 12.83 10.68 6.50
CA SER A 103 13.90 11.35 7.26
C SER A 103 14.35 12.66 6.63
N LEU A 104 14.13 12.83 5.31
CA LEU A 104 14.45 14.06 4.57
C LEU A 104 13.39 15.16 4.74
N VAL A 105 12.21 14.80 5.25
CA VAL A 105 11.07 15.72 5.37
C VAL A 105 11.37 16.86 6.34
N GLU A 106 10.99 18.07 5.96
CA GLU A 106 11.12 19.27 6.78
C GLU A 106 10.35 19.14 8.11
N ASN A 107 10.85 19.78 9.17
CA ASN A 107 10.28 19.63 10.52
C ASN A 107 8.77 19.95 10.57
N GLU A 108 8.31 20.96 9.82
CA GLU A 108 6.90 21.36 9.71
C GLU A 108 5.98 20.29 9.11
N HIS A 109 6.53 19.28 8.42
CA HIS A 109 5.78 18.22 7.77
C HIS A 109 5.96 16.85 8.42
N LYS A 110 6.77 16.73 9.49
CA LYS A 110 7.05 15.45 10.17
C LYS A 110 5.80 14.75 10.70
N THR A 111 4.83 15.49 11.24
CA THR A 111 3.57 14.90 11.72
C THR A 111 2.80 14.24 10.58
N LEU A 112 2.75 14.87 9.40
CA LEU A 112 2.09 14.32 8.22
C LEU A 112 2.81 13.07 7.71
N ALA A 113 4.14 13.11 7.67
CA ALA A 113 4.98 11.96 7.32
C ALA A 113 4.75 10.76 8.26
N MET A 114 4.69 11.00 9.57
CA MET A 114 4.43 9.94 10.55
C MET A 114 3.01 9.37 10.43
N ARG A 115 2.01 10.21 10.16
CA ARG A 115 0.64 9.74 9.87
C ARG A 115 0.61 8.83 8.64
N SER A 116 1.27 9.23 7.56
CA SER A 116 1.39 8.42 6.35
C SER A 116 2.10 7.09 6.62
N TYR A 117 3.17 7.09 7.40
CA TYR A 117 3.89 5.87 7.82
C TYR A 117 2.99 4.91 8.60
N TYR A 118 2.32 5.37 9.66
CA TYR A 118 1.44 4.51 10.44
C TYR A 118 0.25 4.01 9.63
N ALA A 119 -0.29 4.84 8.73
CA ALA A 119 -1.35 4.43 7.81
C ALA A 119 -0.92 3.27 6.91
N ALA A 120 0.30 3.30 6.36
CA ALA A 120 0.85 2.18 5.59
C ALA A 120 0.98 0.89 6.42
N LEU A 121 1.42 0.99 7.68
CA LEU A 121 1.52 -0.16 8.58
C LEU A 121 0.14 -0.75 8.89
N VAL A 122 -0.84 0.10 9.20
CA VAL A 122 -2.21 -0.33 9.47
C VAL A 122 -2.83 -0.96 8.21
N ALA A 123 -2.56 -0.42 7.03
CA ALA A 123 -2.98 -1.01 5.76
C ALA A 123 -2.36 -2.40 5.56
N GLY A 124 -1.05 -2.55 5.79
CA GLY A 124 -0.37 -3.86 5.76
C GLY A 124 -0.96 -4.87 6.74
N ALA A 125 -1.33 -4.43 7.95
CA ALA A 125 -1.99 -5.28 8.94
C ALA A 125 -3.40 -5.70 8.50
N GLY A 126 -4.17 -4.80 7.89
CA GLY A 126 -5.46 -5.12 7.27
C GLY A 126 -5.33 -6.16 6.16
N LEU A 127 -4.34 -6.00 5.27
CA LEU A 127 -4.06 -6.97 4.20
C LEU A 127 -3.66 -8.35 4.76
N LEU A 128 -2.83 -8.38 5.81
CA LEU A 128 -2.40 -9.61 6.46
C LEU A 128 -3.59 -10.32 7.15
N GLY A 129 -4.43 -9.57 7.88
CA GLY A 129 -5.59 -10.12 8.56
C GLY A 129 -6.57 -10.79 7.59
N GLN A 130 -6.93 -10.11 6.50
CA GLN A 130 -7.85 -10.67 5.50
C GLN A 130 -7.21 -11.81 4.68
N ALA A 131 -5.88 -11.86 4.56
CA ALA A 131 -5.18 -12.96 3.91
C ALA A 131 -5.17 -14.21 4.79
N ILE A 132 -4.86 -14.08 6.09
CA ILE A 132 -4.80 -15.22 7.03
C ILE A 132 -6.19 -15.77 7.33
N ILE A 133 -7.20 -14.91 7.39
CA ILE A 133 -8.60 -15.27 7.64
C ILE A 133 -9.33 -15.09 6.31
N PRO A 134 -9.33 -16.11 5.42
CA PRO A 134 -9.97 -15.99 4.12
C PRO A 134 -11.49 -15.88 4.27
N LEU A 135 -12.15 -15.51 3.19
CA LEU A 135 -13.61 -15.47 3.11
C LEU A 135 -14.21 -16.86 3.39
N GLN A 136 -15.39 -16.92 4.02
CA GLN A 136 -16.07 -18.20 4.26
C GLN A 136 -16.33 -18.95 2.95
N GLY A 137 -16.16 -20.28 2.94
CA GLY A 137 -16.24 -21.07 1.71
C GLY A 137 -17.64 -21.11 1.07
N ASN A 138 -18.70 -20.94 1.84
CA ASN A 138 -20.09 -20.90 1.36
C ASN A 138 -20.62 -19.47 1.14
N ILE A 139 -19.75 -18.50 0.84
CA ILE A 139 -20.16 -17.10 0.67
C ILE A 139 -21.21 -16.92 -0.44
N LEU A 140 -21.17 -17.72 -1.50
CA LEU A 140 -22.17 -17.67 -2.57
C LEU A 140 -23.58 -18.00 -2.08
N ASP A 141 -23.71 -18.90 -1.09
CA ASP A 141 -25.01 -19.20 -0.47
C ASP A 141 -25.50 -18.04 0.39
N VAL A 142 -24.58 -17.34 1.06
CA VAL A 142 -24.91 -16.11 1.80
C VAL A 142 -25.38 -15.01 0.86
N MET A 143 -24.72 -14.82 -0.27
CA MET A 143 -25.12 -13.84 -1.29
C MET A 143 -26.50 -14.17 -1.89
N LYS A 144 -26.86 -15.45 -1.95
CA LYS A 144 -28.19 -15.93 -2.39
C LYS A 144 -29.25 -15.93 -1.27
N GLY A 145 -28.91 -15.49 -0.06
CA GLY A 145 -29.81 -15.51 1.09
C GLY A 145 -30.09 -16.91 1.66
N ARG A 146 -29.33 -17.93 1.27
CA ARG A 146 -29.48 -19.33 1.70
C ARG A 146 -28.66 -19.68 2.94
N ALA A 147 -27.73 -18.82 3.32
CA ALA A 147 -26.89 -18.98 4.51
C ALA A 147 -26.68 -17.62 5.20
N ARG A 148 -26.17 -17.64 6.44
CA ARG A 148 -25.83 -16.43 7.21
C ARG A 148 -24.34 -16.16 7.17
N VAL A 149 -23.95 -14.88 7.26
CA VAL A 149 -22.56 -14.47 7.45
C VAL A 149 -22.06 -15.02 8.79
N ASN A 150 -20.93 -15.74 8.78
CA ASN A 150 -20.26 -16.19 10.00
C ASN A 150 -19.18 -15.18 10.46
N TRP A 151 -18.62 -15.41 11.65
CA TRP A 151 -17.60 -14.54 12.23
C TRP A 151 -16.32 -14.44 11.36
N GLN A 152 -15.94 -15.51 10.66
CA GLN A 152 -14.78 -15.54 9.77
C GLN A 152 -14.94 -14.51 8.65
N SER A 153 -16.09 -14.50 7.96
CA SER A 153 -16.38 -13.51 6.93
C SER A 153 -16.49 -12.09 7.49
N THR A 154 -17.03 -11.91 8.69
CA THR A 154 -17.04 -10.59 9.36
C THR A 154 -15.63 -10.08 9.58
N VAL A 155 -14.74 -10.89 10.16
CA VAL A 155 -13.34 -10.50 10.40
C VAL A 155 -12.61 -10.21 9.10
N HIS A 156 -12.75 -11.07 8.08
CA HIS A 156 -12.17 -10.85 6.75
C HIS A 156 -12.60 -9.50 6.15
N GLN A 157 -13.90 -9.20 6.16
CA GLN A 157 -14.45 -7.95 5.62
C GLN A 157 -13.98 -6.73 6.43
N SER A 158 -13.95 -6.83 7.77
CA SER A 158 -13.42 -5.76 8.62
C SER A 158 -11.94 -5.49 8.34
N SER A 159 -11.11 -6.53 8.22
CA SER A 159 -9.70 -6.40 7.87
C SER A 159 -9.48 -5.80 6.48
N ALA A 160 -10.31 -6.17 5.49
CA ALA A 160 -10.30 -5.54 4.18
C ALA A 160 -10.71 -4.05 4.26
N GLY A 161 -11.72 -3.71 5.07
CA GLY A 161 -12.11 -2.32 5.35
C GLY A 161 -10.96 -1.50 5.94
N VAL A 162 -10.22 -2.06 6.91
CA VAL A 162 -9.01 -1.44 7.49
C VAL A 162 -7.95 -1.22 6.42
N LEU A 163 -7.67 -2.22 5.58
CA LEU A 163 -6.74 -2.09 4.45
C LEU A 163 -7.10 -0.92 3.55
N PHE A 164 -8.36 -0.84 3.10
CA PHE A 164 -8.77 0.19 2.14
C PHE A 164 -8.78 1.59 2.75
N LEU A 165 -9.32 1.76 3.96
CA LEU A 165 -9.39 3.05 4.63
C LEU A 165 -7.99 3.58 4.98
N ALA A 166 -7.15 2.74 5.59
CA ALA A 166 -5.79 3.12 5.95
C ALA A 166 -4.91 3.31 4.71
N GLY A 167 -5.06 2.46 3.70
CA GLY A 167 -4.37 2.58 2.41
C GLY A 167 -4.74 3.87 1.69
N TYR A 168 -6.02 4.22 1.64
CA TYR A 168 -6.47 5.48 1.05
C TYR A 168 -5.94 6.69 1.82
N PHE A 169 -6.02 6.66 3.16
CA PHE A 169 -5.46 7.73 4.00
C PHE A 169 -3.93 7.88 3.81
N HIS A 170 -3.21 6.76 3.66
CA HIS A 170 -1.78 6.76 3.29
C HIS A 170 -1.55 7.46 1.94
N CYS A 171 -2.31 7.09 0.90
CA CYS A 171 -2.19 7.69 -0.43
C CYS A 171 -2.43 9.21 -0.41
N VAL A 172 -3.49 9.66 0.28
CA VAL A 172 -3.81 11.09 0.42
C VAL A 172 -2.70 11.83 1.16
N THR A 173 -2.29 11.33 2.33
CA THR A 173 -1.26 11.99 3.15
C THR A 173 0.09 12.02 2.44
N MET A 174 0.44 10.98 1.69
CA MET A 174 1.68 10.99 0.89
C MET A 174 1.61 11.94 -0.30
N ASN A 175 0.49 12.02 -1.03
CA ASN A 175 0.35 13.02 -2.10
C ASN A 175 0.48 14.44 -1.55
N MET A 176 -0.15 14.72 -0.40
CA MET A 176 0.01 16.01 0.28
C MET A 176 1.47 16.28 0.64
N LEU A 177 2.16 15.26 1.17
CA LEU A 177 3.56 15.36 1.56
C LEU A 177 4.48 15.63 0.35
N LEU A 178 4.31 14.88 -0.74
CA LEU A 178 5.07 15.05 -1.99
C LEU A 178 4.75 16.39 -2.68
N GLY A 179 3.55 16.92 -2.49
CA GLY A 179 3.15 18.22 -3.02
C GLY A 179 3.71 19.41 -2.23
N ARG A 180 3.86 19.27 -0.90
CA ARG A 180 4.26 20.37 0.00
C ARG A 180 5.75 20.38 0.33
N SER A 181 6.36 19.21 0.51
CA SER A 181 7.78 19.09 0.82
C SER A 181 8.63 19.42 -0.40
N ARG A 182 9.63 20.28 -0.21
CA ARG A 182 10.66 20.60 -1.21
C ARG A 182 11.84 19.64 -1.10
N ALA A 183 12.06 19.05 0.07
CA ALA A 183 13.13 18.12 0.33
C ALA A 183 12.93 16.72 -0.30
N LEU A 184 11.68 16.33 -0.61
CA LEU A 184 11.41 15.02 -1.19
C LEU A 184 11.71 14.96 -2.70
N PRO A 185 12.58 14.03 -3.17
CA PRO A 185 13.03 13.98 -4.55
C PRO A 185 12.02 13.26 -5.47
N SER A 186 10.85 13.87 -5.70
CA SER A 186 9.80 13.29 -6.53
C SER A 186 9.57 14.07 -7.83
N PRO A 187 9.66 13.43 -9.00
CA PRO A 187 9.38 14.10 -10.28
C PRO A 187 7.89 14.40 -10.43
N LEU A 188 7.57 15.45 -11.19
CA LEU A 188 6.18 15.89 -11.41
C LEU A 188 5.29 14.79 -11.97
N TRP A 189 5.80 13.96 -12.88
CA TRP A 189 5.03 12.85 -13.46
C TRP A 189 4.67 11.78 -12.40
N SER A 190 5.57 11.47 -11.46
CA SER A 190 5.30 10.51 -10.38
C SER A 190 4.19 11.04 -9.46
N LYS A 191 4.24 12.33 -9.12
CA LYS A 191 3.19 13.01 -8.34
C LYS A 191 1.83 12.92 -9.04
N ARG A 192 1.79 13.14 -10.36
CA ARG A 192 0.56 13.03 -11.17
C ARG A 192 0.01 11.61 -11.21
N VAL A 193 0.87 10.61 -11.41
CA VAL A 193 0.47 9.20 -11.39
C VAL A 193 -0.11 8.82 -10.02
N LYS A 194 0.58 9.16 -8.92
CA LYS A 194 0.11 8.90 -7.56
C LYS A 194 -1.23 9.59 -7.25
N LEU A 195 -1.41 10.83 -7.71
CA LEU A 195 -2.69 11.53 -7.58
C LEU A 195 -3.79 10.83 -8.36
N PHE A 196 -3.55 10.47 -9.62
CA PHE A 196 -4.50 9.72 -10.44
C PHE A 196 -4.90 8.40 -9.77
N LEU A 197 -3.92 7.61 -9.32
CA LEU A 197 -4.15 6.35 -8.61
C LEU A 197 -4.96 6.54 -7.31
N THR A 198 -4.78 7.66 -6.62
CA THR A 198 -5.55 7.98 -5.41
C THR A 198 -7.00 8.31 -5.75
N VAL A 199 -7.24 9.05 -6.84
CA VAL A 199 -8.59 9.37 -7.32
C VAL A 199 -9.30 8.10 -7.82
N THR A 200 -8.60 7.21 -8.53
CA THR A 200 -9.19 5.95 -8.99
C THR A 200 -9.51 4.99 -7.86
N MET A 201 -8.84 5.08 -6.70
CA MET A 201 -9.26 4.36 -5.49
C MET A 201 -10.60 4.87 -4.90
N LEU A 202 -11.00 6.11 -5.20
CA LEU A 202 -12.23 6.71 -4.67
C LEU A 202 -13.50 6.15 -5.34
N GLY A 203 -13.47 5.95 -6.66
CA GLY A 203 -14.61 5.45 -7.43
C GLY A 203 -15.17 4.12 -6.90
N PRO A 204 -14.33 3.13 -6.59
CA PRO A 204 -14.69 1.89 -5.90
C PRO A 204 -15.33 2.08 -4.53
N PHE A 205 -14.95 3.09 -3.76
CA PHE A 205 -15.51 3.32 -2.42
C PHE A 205 -16.99 3.71 -2.51
N PHE A 206 -17.40 4.40 -3.57
CA PHE A 206 -18.81 4.67 -3.83
C PHE A 206 -19.51 3.48 -4.48
N LEU A 207 -18.87 2.76 -5.40
CA LEU A 207 -19.48 1.63 -6.11
C LEU A 207 -19.58 0.34 -5.28
N ALA A 208 -18.67 0.09 -4.34
CA ALA A 208 -18.64 -1.14 -3.54
C ALA A 208 -19.54 -1.10 -2.30
N PHE A 209 -19.86 0.09 -1.78
CA PHE A 209 -20.71 0.23 -0.58
C PHE A 209 -22.21 0.39 -0.90
N ILE A 210 -22.57 0.85 -2.11
CA ILE A 210 -23.98 1.09 -2.47
C ILE A 210 -24.77 -0.22 -2.67
N PRO A 211 -24.21 -1.30 -3.26
CA PRO A 211 -24.91 -2.58 -3.39
C PRO A 211 -24.23 -3.70 -2.57
N HIS A 212 -23.76 -3.44 -1.35
CA HIS A 212 -23.14 -4.49 -0.54
C HIS A 212 -24.22 -5.49 -0.07
N PRO A 213 -24.06 -6.83 -0.23
CA PRO A 213 -25.06 -7.83 0.19
C PRO A 213 -25.46 -7.77 1.68
N ALA A 214 -24.70 -7.03 2.50
CA ALA A 214 -25.00 -6.77 3.90
C ALA A 214 -26.18 -5.79 4.10
N THR A 215 -26.58 -5.02 3.08
CA THR A 215 -27.70 -4.06 3.16
C THR A 215 -29.07 -4.71 2.95
N GLY A 216 -29.13 -6.04 2.73
CA GLY A 216 -30.39 -6.81 2.72
C GLY A 216 -31.27 -6.63 1.49
N ALA A 217 -30.96 -5.68 0.59
CA ALA A 217 -31.56 -5.62 -0.74
C ALA A 217 -30.85 -6.64 -1.63
N GLY A 218 -31.60 -7.58 -2.20
CA GLY A 218 -31.07 -8.59 -3.13
C GLY A 218 -30.40 -7.93 -4.34
N ALA A 219 -29.09 -7.68 -4.24
CA ALA A 219 -28.31 -7.12 -5.31
C ALA A 219 -28.35 -8.06 -6.53
N SER A 220 -28.61 -7.51 -7.71
CA SER A 220 -28.55 -8.29 -8.94
C SER A 220 -27.12 -8.82 -9.16
N ILE A 221 -27.00 -9.92 -9.89
CA ILE A 221 -25.69 -10.49 -10.27
C ILE A 221 -24.81 -9.43 -10.97
N ASP A 222 -25.42 -8.59 -11.81
CA ASP A 222 -24.72 -7.49 -12.48
C ASP A 222 -24.22 -6.43 -11.50
N ALA A 223 -25.05 -6.03 -10.52
CA ALA A 223 -24.63 -5.07 -9.50
C ALA A 223 -23.44 -5.61 -8.68
N MET A 224 -23.44 -6.91 -8.38
CA MET A 224 -22.32 -7.56 -7.70
C MET A 224 -21.05 -7.57 -8.57
N ALA A 225 -21.17 -7.84 -9.88
CA ALA A 225 -20.04 -7.80 -10.79
C ALA A 225 -19.45 -6.38 -10.95
N TRP A 226 -20.29 -5.34 -11.01
CA TRP A 226 -19.82 -3.95 -10.99
C TRP A 226 -19.17 -3.56 -9.66
N GLY A 227 -19.69 -4.07 -8.53
CA GLY A 227 -19.02 -3.97 -7.24
C GLY A 227 -17.62 -4.60 -7.25
N ALA A 228 -17.47 -5.75 -7.93
CA ALA A 228 -16.18 -6.39 -8.12
C ALA A 228 -15.23 -5.52 -8.95
N VAL A 229 -15.67 -4.93 -10.07
CA VAL A 229 -14.86 -3.98 -10.86
C VAL A 229 -14.28 -2.87 -9.98
N GLY A 230 -15.10 -2.32 -9.09
CA GLY A 230 -14.66 -1.35 -8.10
C GLY A 230 -13.50 -1.91 -7.24
N GLN A 231 -13.70 -3.05 -6.59
CA GLN A 231 -12.66 -3.66 -5.74
C GLN A 231 -11.36 -3.92 -6.50
N TRP A 232 -11.45 -4.47 -7.73
CA TRP A 232 -10.30 -4.70 -8.62
C TRP A 232 -9.56 -3.41 -8.93
N CYS A 233 -10.27 -2.36 -9.34
CA CYS A 233 -9.68 -1.05 -9.61
C CYS A 233 -8.99 -0.47 -8.36
N CYS A 234 -9.62 -0.60 -7.18
CA CYS A 234 -9.06 -0.11 -5.92
C CYS A 234 -7.76 -0.81 -5.55
N VAL A 235 -7.75 -2.15 -5.55
CA VAL A 235 -6.57 -2.94 -5.18
C VAL A 235 -5.42 -2.74 -6.18
N VAL A 236 -5.72 -2.74 -7.48
CA VAL A 236 -4.70 -2.47 -8.51
C VAL A 236 -4.14 -1.07 -8.34
N SER A 237 -4.99 -0.06 -8.12
CA SER A 237 -4.54 1.32 -7.91
C SER A 237 -3.64 1.45 -6.67
N LEU A 238 -4.01 0.79 -5.57
CA LEU A 238 -3.22 0.77 -4.34
C LEU A 238 -1.87 0.07 -4.54
N LEU A 239 -1.83 -1.07 -5.23
CA LEU A 239 -0.59 -1.78 -5.53
C LEU A 239 0.34 -0.92 -6.39
N LEU A 240 -0.19 -0.34 -7.48
CA LEU A 240 0.59 0.55 -8.35
C LEU A 240 1.07 1.80 -7.61
N PHE A 241 0.26 2.32 -6.66
CA PHE A 241 0.67 3.45 -5.83
C PHE A 241 1.89 3.08 -4.99
N PHE A 242 1.84 1.94 -4.29
CA PHE A 242 3.00 1.45 -3.53
C PHE A 242 4.19 1.18 -4.45
N GLY A 243 4.00 0.46 -5.57
CA GLY A 243 5.06 0.17 -6.53
C GLY A 243 5.75 1.43 -7.06
N SER A 244 5.00 2.51 -7.24
CA SER A 244 5.55 3.77 -7.72
C SER A 244 6.54 4.43 -6.75
N TYR A 245 6.62 4.01 -5.48
CA TYR A 245 7.67 4.47 -4.54
C TYR A 245 9.09 4.09 -4.96
N HIS A 246 9.23 3.09 -5.82
CA HIS A 246 10.53 2.73 -6.40
C HIS A 246 11.23 3.94 -7.03
N VAL A 247 10.46 4.86 -7.63
CA VAL A 247 10.97 6.08 -8.26
C VAL A 247 11.57 7.02 -7.22
N GLU A 248 10.85 7.30 -6.13
CA GLU A 248 11.34 8.16 -5.05
C GLU A 248 12.55 7.54 -4.34
N PHE A 249 12.52 6.24 -4.06
CA PHE A 249 13.62 5.54 -3.39
C PHE A 249 14.91 5.55 -4.21
N SER A 250 14.81 5.27 -5.51
CA SER A 250 15.97 5.25 -6.40
C SER A 250 16.62 6.63 -6.51
N ARG A 251 15.82 7.70 -6.52
CA ARG A 251 16.32 9.08 -6.56
C ARG A 251 16.97 9.50 -5.25
N THR A 252 16.41 9.11 -4.11
CA THR A 252 17.03 9.37 -2.81
C THR A 252 18.42 8.74 -2.71
N ASN A 253 18.58 7.50 -3.17
CA ASN A 253 19.88 6.82 -3.14
C ASN A 253 20.90 7.49 -4.07
N ALA A 254 20.50 7.84 -5.30
CA ALA A 254 21.36 8.54 -6.24
C ALA A 254 21.84 9.92 -5.70
N SER A 255 20.95 10.68 -5.04
CA SER A 255 21.31 11.95 -4.40
C SER A 255 22.28 11.77 -3.22
N ALA A 256 22.14 10.69 -2.45
CA ALA A 256 23.06 10.38 -1.36
C ALA A 256 24.46 10.03 -1.88
N GLU A 257 24.56 9.20 -2.92
CA GLU A 257 25.84 8.82 -3.55
C GLU A 257 26.57 10.04 -4.12
N ALA A 258 25.86 10.90 -4.87
CA ALA A 258 26.45 12.12 -5.42
C ALA A 258 27.03 13.06 -4.33
N SER A 259 26.39 13.14 -3.16
CA SER A 259 26.88 13.97 -2.05
C SER A 259 28.16 13.42 -1.41
N VAL A 260 28.33 12.08 -1.38
CA VAL A 260 29.53 11.43 -0.85
C VAL A 260 30.71 11.64 -1.79
N ASP A 261 30.49 11.54 -3.09
CA ASP A 261 31.55 11.72 -4.08
C ASP A 261 32.04 13.17 -4.16
N ALA A 262 31.11 14.15 -4.07
CA ALA A 262 31.48 15.56 -4.00
C ALA A 262 32.36 15.87 -2.77
N GLY A 263 32.05 15.29 -1.61
CA GLY A 263 32.84 15.48 -0.39
C GLY A 263 34.22 14.78 -0.38
N LYS A 264 34.48 13.83 -1.29
CA LYS A 264 35.82 13.23 -1.48
C LYS A 264 36.71 14.04 -2.42
N ALA A 265 36.11 14.91 -3.23
CA ALA A 265 36.84 15.73 -4.20
C ALA A 265 37.39 17.04 -3.61
N GLU A 266 36.95 17.42 -2.41
CA GLU A 266 37.47 18.54 -1.60
C GLU A 266 38.64 18.12 -0.71
#